data_AF-A0A437P8Y7-F1
#
_entry.id   AF-A0A437P8Y7-F1
#
_cell.length_a   1.000
_cell.length_b   1.000
_cell.length_c   1.000
_cell.angle_alpha   90.00
_cell.angle_beta   90.00
_cell.angle_gamma   90.00
#
_symmetry.space_group_name_H-M   'P 1'
#
loop_
_entity.id
_entity.type
_entity.pdbx_description
1 polymer ?
#
loop_
_entity_poly.entity_id
_entity_poly.type
_entity_poly.pdbx_seq_one_letter_code
_entity_poly.pdbx_strand_id
1 'polypeptide(L)'
;MLVYGDVIREEPVGEVIDRIAAALRGLPGRPAGLDRHAALAGLLLDASGLAQGLADAAFAENGGRDGTGGAPEAAGLLVAGLARSVWASWRSGFAEQPAPGLDGLAGLARASTPATVAVRLPEGHAFYAVYPEGHAVAARASGLPAATRVVGIRSIGTSLGAMVAAGISAAPPVTVRPTGHPFARRLSLSPAAETRLLGAPGYAVADEGPGLSGSSFGAVADALEDRGVAPGRIAFFPSHGGAPGPRASERHRARWERAARHWIGFDDLILHAETPAHRLATWAAGLLGPLDGPLGDLSGGAWRRRVLSDEADWPGTCGWQERRKFVAAAGGRTWLLRFAGLGREGERKLARARALAAAGFTPEPAGLLHGFLVERWHGEARPLDPSRADPAALAARVGAYLGFRARCFPAAAPGAGLDRLMEMARHNAGAALGAGIVRRFDRWSPGDLRRLAHAVRPVETDNRMQPWEWRVLPDGRILKTDALDHHAGHDLVGCQDVAWDVVGAEAELGLPAERLAARVAEAAGRAPDPALLALLRPCYRAFRLGALAMAADGADPAEAGRLRREAESHAARLATILDGG
;
A
#
# COMPACT_ATOMS: atom_id res chain seq x y z
N MET A 1 -0.11 -20.99 -3.00
CA MET A 1 -0.92 -20.38 -1.93
C MET A 1 -1.73 -19.24 -2.52
N LEU A 2 -2.99 -19.08 -2.09
CA LEU A 2 -3.86 -17.96 -2.42
C LEU A 2 -3.82 -16.96 -1.26
N VAL A 3 -3.30 -15.75 -1.52
CA VAL A 3 -3.07 -14.71 -0.49
C VAL A 3 -3.40 -13.32 -1.03
N TYR A 4 -3.02 -13.01 -2.27
CA TYR A 4 -3.07 -11.66 -2.84
C TYR A 4 -4.47 -11.15 -3.19
N GLY A 5 -4.65 -9.82 -3.07
CA GLY A 5 -5.80 -9.07 -3.58
C GLY A 5 -5.42 -7.62 -3.91
N ASP A 6 -6.04 -7.05 -4.95
CA ASP A 6 -5.87 -5.64 -5.30
C ASP A 6 -6.90 -4.78 -4.55
N VAL A 7 -6.47 -3.67 -3.95
CA VAL A 7 -7.38 -2.69 -3.33
C VAL A 7 -7.93 -1.76 -4.41
N ILE A 8 -9.23 -1.89 -4.67
CA ILE A 8 -9.99 -1.06 -5.61
C ILE A 8 -11.06 -0.30 -4.84
N ARG A 9 -11.16 1.01 -5.06
CA ARG A 9 -12.19 1.87 -4.48
C ARG A 9 -13.09 2.40 -5.57
N GLU A 10 -14.39 2.22 -5.40
CA GLU A 10 -15.39 2.96 -6.17
C GLU A 10 -15.50 4.37 -5.59
N GLU A 11 -15.21 5.40 -6.39
CA GLU A 11 -15.30 6.79 -5.97
C GLU A 11 -16.31 7.55 -6.85
N PRO A 12 -17.25 8.32 -6.27
CA PRO A 12 -18.12 9.23 -7.01
C PRO A 12 -17.31 10.34 -7.68
N VAL A 13 -17.39 10.47 -9.01
CA VAL A 13 -16.53 11.39 -9.77
C VAL A 13 -16.69 12.84 -9.33
N GLY A 14 -17.93 13.29 -9.12
CA GLY A 14 -18.24 14.65 -8.67
C GLY A 14 -17.58 14.98 -7.32
N GLU A 15 -17.68 14.08 -6.35
CA GLU A 15 -17.07 14.26 -5.03
C GLU A 15 -15.54 14.33 -5.09
N VAL A 16 -14.91 13.55 -5.98
CA VAL A 16 -13.45 13.61 -6.18
C VAL A 16 -13.05 14.95 -6.79
N ILE A 17 -13.78 15.44 -7.79
CA ILE A 17 -13.53 16.75 -8.43
C ILE A 17 -13.68 17.88 -7.42
N ASP A 18 -14.77 17.88 -6.65
CA ASP A 18 -15.04 18.92 -5.64
C ASP A 18 -13.97 18.93 -4.55
N ARG A 19 -13.52 17.75 -4.11
CA ARG A 19 -12.43 17.60 -3.15
C ARG A 19 -11.11 18.17 -3.70
N ILE A 20 -10.75 17.86 -4.94
CA ILE A 20 -9.55 18.41 -5.59
C ILE A 20 -9.67 19.94 -5.73
N ALA A 21 -10.83 20.45 -6.16
CA ALA A 21 -11.08 21.88 -6.31
C ALA A 21 -11.00 22.62 -4.96
N ALA A 22 -11.56 22.05 -3.89
CA ALA A 22 -11.47 22.60 -2.54
C ALA A 22 -10.01 22.65 -2.04
N ALA A 23 -9.25 21.58 -2.22
CA ALA A 23 -7.85 21.53 -1.84
C ALA A 23 -6.99 22.52 -2.64
N LEU A 24 -7.22 22.66 -3.95
CA LEU A 24 -6.57 23.68 -4.79
C LEU A 24 -6.84 25.11 -4.30
N ARG A 25 -8.10 25.42 -3.94
CA ARG A 25 -8.48 26.73 -3.37
C ARG A 25 -7.82 27.00 -2.01
N GLY A 26 -7.56 25.95 -1.24
CA GLY A 26 -6.87 26.05 0.05
C GLY A 26 -5.35 26.24 -0.06
N LEU A 27 -4.74 25.94 -1.22
CA LEU A 27 -3.29 26.03 -1.38
C LEU A 27 -2.75 27.43 -1.07
N PRO A 28 -3.25 28.55 -1.62
CA PRO A 28 -2.66 29.86 -1.38
C PRO A 28 -2.51 30.25 0.10
N GLY A 29 -3.34 29.70 0.99
CA GLY A 29 -3.25 29.93 2.44
C GLY A 29 -2.13 29.14 3.14
N ARG A 30 -1.42 28.24 2.44
CA ARG A 30 -0.31 27.45 3.01
C ARG A 30 1.04 28.08 2.68
N PRO A 31 1.90 28.38 3.68
CA PRO A 31 3.23 28.95 3.46
C PRO A 31 4.15 27.99 2.69
N ALA A 32 5.28 28.49 2.22
CA ALA A 32 6.31 27.67 1.58
C ALA A 32 6.88 26.67 2.60
N GLY A 33 7.32 25.50 2.14
CA GLY A 33 7.83 24.43 2.99
C GLY A 33 7.20 23.06 2.73
N LEU A 34 7.61 22.09 3.55
CA LEU A 34 7.28 20.67 3.38
C LEU A 34 5.76 20.41 3.40
N ASP A 35 5.01 21.06 4.28
CA ASP A 35 3.56 20.83 4.41
C ASP A 35 2.77 21.25 3.17
N ARG A 36 3.21 22.33 2.52
CA ARG A 36 2.64 22.76 1.23
C ARG A 36 3.03 21.77 0.13
N HIS A 37 4.29 21.34 0.12
CA HIS A 37 4.78 20.37 -0.86
C HIS A 37 4.02 19.04 -0.76
N ALA A 38 3.87 18.49 0.45
CA ALA A 38 3.14 17.26 0.71
C ALA A 38 1.68 17.36 0.28
N ALA A 39 1.04 18.52 0.46
CA ALA A 39 -0.32 18.77 -0.02
C ALA A 39 -0.40 18.80 -1.56
N LEU A 40 0.57 19.41 -2.23
CA LEU A 40 0.66 19.39 -3.70
C LEU A 40 0.86 17.97 -4.23
N ALA A 41 1.74 17.19 -3.59
CA ALA A 41 1.95 15.79 -3.94
C ALA A 41 0.68 14.96 -3.71
N GLY A 42 -0.02 15.14 -2.57
CA GLY A 42 -1.30 14.49 -2.32
C GLY A 42 -2.36 14.82 -3.37
N LEU A 43 -2.45 16.08 -3.80
CA LEU A 43 -3.33 16.51 -4.90
C LEU A 43 -2.98 15.85 -6.23
N LEU A 44 -1.68 15.72 -6.56
CA LEU A 44 -1.22 14.99 -7.73
C LEU A 44 -1.71 13.54 -7.69
N LEU A 45 -1.63 12.88 -6.53
CA LEU A 45 -2.07 11.48 -6.40
C LEU A 45 -3.58 11.33 -6.55
N ASP A 46 -4.37 12.20 -5.93
CA ASP A 46 -5.83 12.20 -6.07
C ASP A 46 -6.27 12.44 -7.53
N ALA A 47 -5.67 13.44 -8.19
CA ALA A 47 -5.93 13.71 -9.60
C ALA A 47 -5.49 12.55 -10.50
N SER A 48 -4.39 11.86 -10.16
CA SER A 48 -3.89 10.70 -10.91
C SER A 48 -4.81 9.50 -10.78
N GLY A 49 -5.38 9.27 -9.58
CA GLY A 49 -6.40 8.25 -9.35
C GLY A 49 -7.67 8.51 -10.17
N LEU A 50 -8.16 9.77 -10.17
CA LEU A 50 -9.29 10.18 -11.00
C LEU A 50 -9.01 9.98 -12.50
N ALA A 51 -7.84 10.42 -12.97
CA ALA A 51 -7.43 10.25 -14.37
C ALA A 51 -7.36 8.76 -14.76
N GLN A 52 -6.81 7.90 -13.90
CA GLN A 52 -6.80 6.45 -14.10
C GLN A 52 -8.22 5.88 -14.19
N GLY A 53 -9.10 6.24 -13.25
CA GLY A 53 -10.47 5.73 -13.22
C GLY A 53 -11.28 6.12 -14.45
N LEU A 54 -11.21 7.40 -14.86
CA LEU A 54 -11.87 7.90 -16.07
C LEU A 54 -11.32 7.23 -17.34
N ALA A 55 -10.00 7.07 -17.44
CA ALA A 55 -9.39 6.39 -18.57
C ALA A 55 -9.78 4.90 -18.62
N ASP A 56 -9.93 4.23 -17.47
CA ASP A 56 -10.36 2.83 -17.40
C ASP A 56 -11.82 2.66 -17.80
N ALA A 57 -12.70 3.57 -17.38
CA ALA A 57 -14.09 3.59 -17.82
C ALA A 57 -14.17 3.75 -19.35
N ALA A 58 -13.48 4.75 -19.90
CA ALA A 58 -13.43 4.97 -21.35
C ALA A 58 -12.79 3.78 -22.10
N PHE A 59 -11.80 3.11 -21.52
CA PHE A 59 -11.19 1.90 -22.10
C PHE A 59 -12.19 0.75 -22.20
N ALA A 60 -13.02 0.56 -21.17
CA ALA A 60 -14.08 -0.45 -21.17
C ALA A 60 -15.15 -0.13 -22.22
N GLU A 61 -15.59 1.13 -22.31
CA GLU A 61 -16.55 1.60 -23.32
C GLU A 61 -16.02 1.44 -24.75
N ASN A 62 -14.71 1.64 -24.96
CA ASN A 62 -14.05 1.48 -26.26
C ASN A 62 -13.65 0.03 -26.60
N GLY A 63 -14.30 -0.97 -25.99
CA GLY A 63 -14.06 -2.39 -26.29
C GLY A 63 -12.66 -2.87 -25.92
N GLY A 64 -12.07 -2.31 -24.87
CA GLY A 64 -10.74 -2.68 -24.39
C GLY A 64 -9.60 -2.09 -25.23
N ARG A 65 -9.76 -0.84 -25.69
CA ARG A 65 -8.74 -0.10 -26.44
C ARG A 65 -8.47 1.26 -25.79
N ASP A 66 -7.20 1.60 -25.62
CA ASP A 66 -6.78 2.93 -25.17
C ASP A 66 -7.23 3.99 -26.19
N GLY A 67 -7.87 5.06 -25.69
CA GLY A 67 -8.42 6.14 -26.51
C GLY A 67 -7.85 7.51 -26.14
N THR A 68 -8.36 8.55 -26.78
CA THR A 68 -7.98 9.95 -26.56
C THR A 68 -9.22 10.83 -26.49
N GLY A 69 -9.14 11.99 -25.83
CA GLY A 69 -10.24 12.95 -25.73
C GLY A 69 -11.08 12.83 -24.45
N GLY A 70 -12.05 13.74 -24.31
CA GLY A 70 -13.05 13.73 -23.25
C GLY A 70 -12.49 13.97 -21.83
N ALA A 71 -13.18 13.40 -20.84
CA ALA A 71 -12.79 13.51 -19.44
C ALA A 71 -11.39 12.95 -19.11
N PRO A 72 -10.94 11.80 -19.68
CA PRO A 72 -9.57 11.31 -19.45
C PRO A 72 -8.49 12.31 -19.84
N GLU A 73 -8.66 13.02 -20.96
CA GLU A 73 -7.68 14.02 -21.41
C GLU A 73 -7.66 15.26 -20.51
N ALA A 74 -8.84 15.76 -20.11
CA ALA A 74 -8.93 16.87 -19.16
C ALA A 74 -8.29 16.52 -17.80
N ALA A 75 -8.52 15.31 -17.30
CA ALA A 75 -7.85 14.81 -16.09
C ALA A 75 -6.33 14.70 -16.28
N GLY A 76 -5.87 14.19 -17.43
CA GLY A 76 -4.44 14.13 -17.77
C GLY A 76 -3.76 15.50 -17.78
N LEU A 77 -4.44 16.54 -18.27
CA LEU A 77 -3.94 17.93 -18.23
C LEU A 77 -3.82 18.45 -16.80
N LEU A 78 -4.80 18.16 -15.94
CA LEU A 78 -4.75 18.52 -14.52
C LEU A 78 -3.57 17.83 -13.83
N VAL A 79 -3.40 16.53 -14.04
CA VAL A 79 -2.28 15.74 -13.50
C VAL A 79 -0.94 16.32 -13.97
N ALA A 80 -0.78 16.65 -15.25
CA ALA A 80 0.45 17.24 -15.76
C ALA A 80 0.74 18.63 -15.15
N GLY A 81 -0.28 19.46 -14.94
CA GLY A 81 -0.15 20.76 -14.26
C GLY A 81 0.28 20.65 -12.80
N LEU A 82 -0.31 19.69 -12.08
CA LEU A 82 0.07 19.36 -10.70
C LEU A 82 1.50 18.81 -10.63
N ALA A 83 1.89 17.90 -11.53
CA ALA A 83 3.24 17.34 -11.59
C ALA A 83 4.31 18.42 -11.80
N ARG A 84 4.06 19.40 -12.68
CA ARG A 84 4.96 20.58 -12.84
C ARG A 84 5.07 21.40 -11.56
N SER A 85 3.98 21.55 -10.81
CA SER A 85 3.98 22.28 -9.54
C SER A 85 4.72 21.53 -8.43
N VAL A 86 4.51 20.21 -8.32
CA VAL A 86 5.26 19.34 -7.41
C VAL A 86 6.75 19.42 -7.75
N TRP A 87 7.11 19.31 -9.04
CA TRP A 87 8.50 19.41 -9.48
C TRP A 87 9.15 20.77 -9.18
N ALA A 88 8.44 21.87 -9.42
CA ALA A 88 8.92 23.21 -9.10
C ALA A 88 9.11 23.44 -7.59
N SER A 89 8.20 22.92 -6.77
CA SER A 89 8.35 22.93 -5.31
C SER A 89 9.54 22.07 -4.87
N TRP A 90 9.72 20.86 -5.42
CA TRP A 90 10.84 19.98 -5.08
C TRP A 90 12.19 20.60 -5.44
N ARG A 91 12.38 21.02 -6.71
CA ARG A 91 13.67 21.55 -7.21
C ARG A 91 14.15 22.82 -6.50
N SER A 92 13.25 23.54 -5.84
CA SER A 92 13.55 24.76 -5.07
C SER A 92 13.77 24.49 -3.57
N GLY A 93 13.82 23.23 -3.15
CA GLY A 93 13.90 22.89 -1.71
C GLY A 93 12.66 23.34 -0.94
N PHE A 94 11.49 23.30 -1.58
CA PHE A 94 10.19 23.75 -1.07
C PHE A 94 10.01 25.27 -0.92
N ALA A 95 10.94 26.08 -1.44
CA ALA A 95 10.87 27.53 -1.33
C ALA A 95 9.86 28.17 -2.30
N GLU A 96 9.73 27.63 -3.52
CA GLU A 96 8.76 28.14 -4.50
C GLU A 96 7.33 27.71 -4.14
N GLN A 97 6.37 28.60 -4.41
CA GLN A 97 4.93 28.34 -4.26
C GLN A 97 4.24 28.31 -5.64
N PRO A 98 4.54 27.31 -6.48
CA PRO A 98 3.95 27.23 -7.81
C PRO A 98 2.42 27.13 -7.71
N ALA A 99 1.73 27.85 -8.59
CA ALA A 99 0.30 27.72 -8.78
C ALA A 99 0.01 26.61 -9.80
N PRO A 100 -0.75 25.56 -9.43
CA PRO A 100 -1.19 24.57 -10.39
C PRO A 100 -2.08 25.20 -11.47
N GLY A 101 -1.86 24.82 -12.73
CA GLY A 101 -2.77 25.20 -13.82
C GLY A 101 -4.17 24.62 -13.60
N LEU A 102 -5.20 25.44 -13.80
CA LEU A 102 -6.60 25.07 -13.56
C LEU A 102 -7.33 24.57 -14.82
N ASP A 103 -6.68 24.60 -15.99
CA ASP A 103 -7.30 24.28 -17.28
C ASP A 103 -7.90 22.87 -17.31
N GLY A 104 -7.20 21.89 -16.73
CA GLY A 104 -7.70 20.52 -16.64
C GLY A 104 -8.94 20.39 -15.76
N LEU A 105 -9.02 21.16 -14.67
CA LEU A 105 -10.20 21.21 -13.80
C LEU A 105 -11.39 21.86 -14.51
N ALA A 106 -11.17 22.96 -15.23
CA ALA A 106 -12.19 23.61 -16.06
C ALA A 106 -12.63 22.71 -17.24
N GLY A 107 -11.72 21.90 -17.79
CA GLY A 107 -12.02 20.87 -18.76
C GLY A 107 -12.93 19.78 -18.19
N LEU A 108 -12.60 19.27 -17.00
CA LEU A 108 -13.37 18.24 -16.31
C LEU A 108 -14.80 18.69 -16.00
N ALA A 109 -14.97 19.94 -15.54
CA ALA A 109 -16.29 20.51 -15.26
C ALA A 109 -17.22 20.59 -16.49
N ARG A 110 -16.66 20.55 -17.71
CA ARG A 110 -17.40 20.59 -18.98
C ARG A 110 -17.50 19.23 -19.68
N ALA A 111 -16.75 18.24 -19.21
CA ALA A 111 -16.70 16.92 -19.82
C ALA A 111 -17.87 16.06 -19.34
N SER A 112 -18.35 15.17 -20.21
CA SER A 112 -19.22 14.07 -19.78
C SER A 112 -18.40 13.06 -18.97
N THR A 113 -18.86 12.72 -17.78
CA THR A 113 -18.20 11.76 -16.87
C THR A 113 -19.18 10.70 -16.41
N PRO A 114 -18.72 9.45 -16.16
CA PRO A 114 -19.53 8.48 -15.42
C PRO A 114 -19.80 8.97 -14.00
N ALA A 115 -20.84 8.42 -13.35
CA ALA A 115 -21.19 8.78 -11.97
C ALA A 115 -20.10 8.34 -10.98
N THR A 116 -19.54 7.14 -11.17
CA THR A 116 -18.49 6.55 -10.34
C THR A 116 -17.35 6.02 -11.21
N VAL A 117 -16.16 5.93 -10.63
CA VAL A 117 -15.02 5.25 -11.24
C VAL A 117 -14.30 4.35 -10.24
N ALA A 118 -13.75 3.25 -10.75
CA ALA A 118 -12.87 2.36 -10.00
C ALA A 118 -11.44 2.94 -9.94
N VAL A 119 -11.00 3.34 -8.76
CA VAL A 119 -9.64 3.82 -8.50
C VAL A 119 -8.83 2.73 -7.81
N ARG A 120 -7.72 2.32 -8.43
CA ARG A 120 -6.79 1.36 -7.84
C ARG A 120 -5.86 2.07 -6.88
N LEU A 121 -5.62 1.49 -5.70
CA LEU A 121 -4.63 2.03 -4.76
C LEU A 121 -3.21 1.90 -5.37
N PRO A 122 -2.48 3.01 -5.58
CA PRO A 122 -1.09 2.93 -6.02
C PRO A 122 -0.20 2.45 -4.87
N GLU A 123 0.10 1.15 -4.82
CA GLU A 123 0.81 0.51 -3.72
C GLU A 123 2.18 1.14 -3.41
N GLY A 124 2.96 1.51 -4.44
CA GLY A 124 4.23 2.21 -4.26
C GLY A 124 4.11 3.49 -3.41
N HIS A 125 3.06 4.29 -3.64
CA HIS A 125 2.82 5.51 -2.86
C HIS A 125 2.25 5.22 -1.47
N ALA A 126 1.56 4.08 -1.29
CA ALA A 126 0.88 3.72 -0.04
C ALA A 126 1.78 2.96 0.95
N PHE A 127 2.69 2.13 0.45
CA PHE A 127 3.41 1.12 1.23
C PHE A 127 4.93 1.12 1.03
N TYR A 128 5.41 1.32 -0.20
CA TYR A 128 6.81 1.08 -0.54
C TYR A 128 7.70 2.32 -0.58
N ALA A 129 7.17 3.48 -0.19
CA ALA A 129 7.90 4.76 -0.23
C ALA A 129 8.41 5.11 -1.63
N VAL A 130 7.60 4.86 -2.66
CA VAL A 130 7.85 5.35 -4.02
C VAL A 130 7.37 6.80 -4.10
N TYR A 131 8.31 7.72 -4.23
CA TYR A 131 8.04 9.16 -4.32
C TYR A 131 7.91 9.58 -5.80
N PRO A 132 6.82 10.27 -6.20
CA PRO A 132 6.68 10.81 -7.55
C PRO A 132 7.86 11.72 -7.95
N GLU A 133 8.43 12.44 -7.00
CA GLU A 133 9.57 13.35 -7.16
C GLU A 133 10.83 12.63 -7.68
N GLY A 134 11.05 11.38 -7.26
CA GLY A 134 12.17 10.57 -7.74
C GLY A 134 12.15 10.36 -9.26
N HIS A 135 10.96 10.27 -9.85
CA HIS A 135 10.82 10.10 -11.30
C HIS A 135 11.14 11.40 -12.07
N ALA A 136 10.83 12.57 -11.50
CA ALA A 136 11.25 13.84 -12.09
C ALA A 136 12.76 14.08 -11.96
N VAL A 137 13.36 13.66 -10.84
CA VAL A 137 14.83 13.71 -10.64
C VAL A 137 15.53 12.80 -11.64
N ALA A 138 15.11 11.54 -11.75
CA ALA A 138 15.66 10.59 -12.71
C ALA A 138 15.48 11.07 -14.16
N ALA A 139 14.31 11.66 -14.47
CA ALA A 139 14.03 12.24 -15.78
C ALA A 139 14.96 13.41 -16.12
N ARG A 140 15.17 14.34 -15.19
CA ARG A 140 16.13 15.44 -15.39
C ARG A 140 17.56 14.92 -15.59
N ALA A 141 17.98 13.92 -14.83
CA ALA A 141 19.31 13.33 -14.95
C ALA A 141 19.50 12.52 -16.25
N SER A 142 18.41 12.03 -16.86
CA SER A 142 18.48 11.24 -18.10
C SER A 142 19.00 12.01 -19.32
N GLY A 143 18.87 13.35 -19.32
CA GLY A 143 19.22 14.19 -20.48
C GLY A 143 18.30 14.01 -21.69
N LEU A 144 17.18 13.30 -21.56
CA LEU A 144 16.21 13.14 -22.64
C LEU A 144 15.59 14.50 -23.02
N PRO A 145 15.38 14.78 -24.32
CA PRO A 145 14.84 16.06 -24.77
C PRO A 145 13.35 16.20 -24.43
N ALA A 146 12.87 17.45 -24.35
CA ALA A 146 11.44 17.78 -24.16
C ALA A 146 10.51 17.23 -25.26
N ALA A 147 11.06 16.94 -26.45
CA ALA A 147 10.33 16.29 -27.54
C ALA A 147 10.07 14.79 -27.31
N THR A 148 10.65 14.19 -26.28
CA THR A 148 10.42 12.78 -25.90
C THR A 148 8.95 12.55 -25.57
N ARG A 149 8.39 11.45 -26.08
CA ARG A 149 7.05 11.02 -25.68
C ARG A 149 7.08 10.25 -24.38
N VAL A 150 6.38 10.75 -23.37
CA VAL A 150 6.23 10.04 -22.10
C VAL A 150 4.98 9.17 -22.11
N VAL A 151 5.13 7.93 -21.65
CA VAL A 151 4.09 6.91 -21.54
C VAL A 151 3.98 6.45 -20.09
N GLY A 152 2.85 6.70 -19.44
CA GLY A 152 2.55 6.20 -18.10
C GLY A 152 1.72 4.91 -18.16
N ILE A 153 2.13 3.86 -17.45
CA ILE A 153 1.32 2.64 -17.34
C ILE A 153 0.25 2.85 -16.25
N ARG A 154 -1.03 2.79 -16.61
CA ARG A 154 -2.14 3.18 -15.72
C ARG A 154 -2.13 2.41 -14.40
N SER A 155 -2.63 3.04 -13.33
CA SER A 155 -2.33 2.81 -11.90
C SER A 155 -1.28 3.83 -11.45
N ILE A 156 -0.24 3.43 -10.73
CA ILE A 156 0.81 4.33 -10.26
C ILE A 156 1.53 5.04 -11.41
N GLY A 157 1.75 4.41 -12.56
CA GLY A 157 2.40 5.05 -13.71
C GLY A 157 1.67 6.28 -14.27
N THR A 158 0.41 6.54 -13.90
CA THR A 158 -0.29 7.79 -14.24
C THR A 158 0.40 9.01 -13.58
N SER A 159 0.72 8.95 -12.30
CA SER A 159 1.45 10.02 -11.59
C SER A 159 2.92 10.03 -11.99
N LEU A 160 3.55 8.84 -12.08
CA LEU A 160 4.98 8.71 -12.39
C LEU A 160 5.31 9.23 -13.80
N GLY A 161 4.49 8.89 -14.81
CA GLY A 161 4.65 9.42 -16.16
C GLY A 161 4.50 10.93 -16.22
N ALA A 162 3.60 11.51 -15.43
CA ALA A 162 3.48 12.97 -15.37
C ALA A 162 4.69 13.65 -14.74
N MET A 163 5.31 13.01 -13.74
CA MET A 163 6.55 13.49 -13.13
C MET A 163 7.77 13.34 -14.05
N VAL A 164 7.86 12.26 -14.82
CA VAL A 164 8.86 12.13 -15.88
C VAL A 164 8.71 13.27 -16.88
N ALA A 165 7.48 13.53 -17.36
CA ALA A 165 7.20 14.63 -18.27
C ALA A 165 7.57 16.00 -17.66
N ALA A 166 7.27 16.22 -16.37
CA ALA A 166 7.68 17.44 -15.67
C ALA A 166 9.21 17.60 -15.57
N GLY A 167 9.94 16.51 -15.31
CA GLY A 167 11.40 16.51 -15.18
C GLY A 167 12.15 16.88 -16.47
N ILE A 168 11.64 16.44 -17.63
CA ILE A 168 12.20 16.79 -18.95
C ILE A 168 11.44 17.90 -19.69
N SER A 169 10.47 18.54 -19.05
CA SER A 169 9.61 19.57 -19.66
C SER A 169 8.89 19.10 -20.95
N ALA A 170 8.51 17.83 -21.00
CA ALA A 170 7.76 17.28 -22.13
C ALA A 170 6.26 17.62 -22.08
N ALA A 171 5.58 17.34 -23.19
CA ALA A 171 4.13 17.38 -23.26
C ALA A 171 3.48 16.40 -22.23
N PRO A 172 2.21 16.61 -21.86
CA PRO A 172 1.48 15.69 -20.98
C PRO A 172 1.60 14.22 -21.45
N PRO A 173 1.81 13.28 -20.52
CA PRO A 173 2.05 11.88 -20.87
C PRO A 173 0.81 11.25 -21.52
N VAL A 174 1.05 10.26 -22.36
CA VAL A 174 0.00 9.32 -22.78
C VAL A 174 -0.07 8.20 -21.75
N THR A 175 -1.26 7.85 -21.27
CA THR A 175 -1.42 6.73 -20.34
C THR A 175 -2.01 5.51 -21.03
N VAL A 176 -1.53 4.31 -20.71
CA VAL A 176 -1.93 3.06 -21.38
C VAL A 176 -2.28 1.95 -20.38
N ARG A 177 -3.12 0.98 -20.78
CA ARG A 177 -3.49 -0.19 -19.95
C ARG A 177 -3.09 -1.50 -20.63
N PRO A 178 -1.95 -2.09 -20.24
CA PRO A 178 -1.63 -3.46 -20.63
C PRO A 178 -2.62 -4.47 -20.02
N THR A 179 -3.24 -5.30 -20.87
CA THR A 179 -4.24 -6.32 -20.50
C THR A 179 -3.78 -7.73 -20.90
N GLY A 180 -4.57 -8.75 -20.55
CA GLY A 180 -4.25 -10.15 -20.80
C GLY A 180 -3.55 -10.82 -19.62
N HIS A 181 -2.90 -11.96 -19.88
CA HIS A 181 -2.28 -12.77 -18.84
C HIS A 181 -1.22 -11.97 -18.06
N PRO A 182 -1.14 -12.06 -16.71
CA PRO A 182 -0.23 -11.25 -15.89
C PRO A 182 1.27 -11.34 -16.25
N PHE A 183 1.68 -12.40 -16.95
CA PHE A 183 3.07 -12.60 -17.42
C PHE A 183 3.24 -12.41 -18.94
N ALA A 184 2.17 -12.10 -19.66
CA ALA A 184 2.18 -11.93 -21.11
C ALA A 184 1.17 -10.84 -21.54
N ARG A 185 1.27 -9.68 -20.88
CA ARG A 185 0.38 -8.55 -21.15
C ARG A 185 0.58 -8.00 -22.57
N ARG A 186 -0.46 -7.42 -23.13
CA ARG A 186 -0.46 -6.76 -24.45
C ARG A 186 -1.14 -5.41 -24.38
N LEU A 187 -0.77 -4.53 -25.30
CA LEU A 187 -1.33 -3.19 -25.45
C LEU A 187 -2.30 -3.17 -26.63
N SER A 188 -3.46 -2.57 -26.41
CA SER A 188 -4.53 -2.43 -27.41
C SER A 188 -4.87 -0.95 -27.55
N LEU A 189 -4.57 -0.34 -28.70
CA LEU A 189 -4.74 1.10 -28.98
C LEU A 189 -5.88 1.31 -29.97
N SER A 190 -6.62 2.42 -29.83
CA SER A 190 -7.41 2.96 -30.93
C SER A 190 -6.50 3.63 -31.97
N PRO A 191 -6.95 3.81 -33.24
CA PRO A 191 -6.18 4.52 -34.25
C PRO A 191 -5.76 5.93 -33.81
N ALA A 192 -6.65 6.67 -33.13
CA ALA A 192 -6.34 8.00 -32.63
C ALA A 192 -5.27 7.98 -31.52
N ALA A 193 -5.33 7.00 -30.61
CA ALA A 193 -4.32 6.84 -29.56
C ALA A 193 -2.96 6.44 -30.15
N GLU A 194 -2.95 5.61 -31.20
CA GLU A 194 -1.75 5.24 -31.93
C GLU A 194 -1.10 6.44 -32.64
N THR A 195 -1.89 7.21 -33.39
CA THR A 195 -1.41 8.46 -34.02
C THR A 195 -0.88 9.43 -32.98
N ARG A 196 -1.58 9.55 -31.83
CA ARG A 196 -1.07 10.37 -30.73
C ARG A 196 0.28 9.81 -30.31
N LEU A 197 0.38 8.54 -29.92
CA LEU A 197 1.57 7.92 -29.32
C LEU A 197 2.82 8.03 -30.20
N LEU A 198 2.72 7.78 -31.50
CA LEU A 198 3.85 7.68 -32.42
C LEU A 198 4.40 9.04 -32.88
N GLY A 199 5.54 9.01 -33.60
CA GLY A 199 6.14 10.17 -34.25
C GLY A 199 7.14 10.98 -33.42
N ALA A 200 7.37 10.62 -32.15
CA ALA A 200 8.32 11.31 -31.28
C ALA A 200 9.77 10.81 -31.45
N PRO A 201 10.81 11.65 -31.30
CA PRO A 201 12.23 11.26 -31.43
C PRO A 201 12.69 10.21 -30.41
N GLY A 202 12.05 10.14 -29.24
CA GLY A 202 12.32 9.14 -28.21
C GLY A 202 11.08 8.87 -27.35
N TYR A 203 11.14 7.82 -26.55
CA TYR A 203 10.04 7.35 -25.70
C TYR A 203 10.55 7.08 -24.30
N ALA A 204 9.82 7.58 -23.30
CA ALA A 204 10.06 7.33 -21.88
C ALA A 204 8.86 6.59 -21.29
N VAL A 205 9.04 5.35 -20.86
CA VAL A 205 7.96 4.54 -20.26
C VAL A 205 8.15 4.54 -18.75
N ALA A 206 7.11 4.90 -18.00
CA ALA A 206 7.13 5.02 -16.54
C ALA A 206 6.10 4.11 -15.87
N ASP A 207 6.55 3.36 -14.86
CA ASP A 207 5.73 2.49 -14.02
C ASP A 207 6.54 2.12 -12.75
N GLU A 208 5.90 1.49 -11.77
CA GLU A 208 6.58 1.07 -10.55
C GLU A 208 7.55 -0.09 -10.75
N GLY A 209 7.20 -1.04 -11.63
CA GLY A 209 7.91 -2.30 -11.80
C GLY A 209 9.38 -2.17 -12.27
N PRO A 210 10.00 -3.28 -12.71
CA PRO A 210 9.39 -4.55 -13.07
C PRO A 210 9.16 -5.48 -11.87
N GLY A 211 7.95 -6.05 -11.77
CA GLY A 211 7.64 -7.11 -10.80
C GLY A 211 8.04 -8.52 -11.29
N LEU A 212 7.25 -9.54 -10.93
CA LEU A 212 7.53 -10.96 -11.21
C LEU A 212 7.85 -11.31 -12.68
N SER A 213 7.29 -10.58 -13.64
CA SER A 213 7.48 -10.81 -15.08
C SER A 213 8.05 -9.62 -15.86
N GLY A 214 7.93 -8.40 -15.35
CA GLY A 214 8.19 -7.17 -16.12
C GLY A 214 7.25 -6.96 -17.33
N SER A 215 6.17 -7.74 -17.47
CA SER A 215 5.38 -7.76 -18.71
C SER A 215 4.62 -6.46 -18.99
N SER A 216 4.40 -5.60 -17.99
CA SER A 216 3.78 -4.27 -18.21
C SER A 216 4.68 -3.38 -19.05
N PHE A 217 5.95 -3.20 -18.65
CA PHE A 217 6.97 -2.53 -19.47
C PHE A 217 7.16 -3.24 -20.81
N GLY A 218 7.22 -4.58 -20.78
CA GLY A 218 7.34 -5.43 -21.96
C GLY A 218 6.27 -5.12 -23.00
N ALA A 219 5.00 -5.05 -22.60
CA ALA A 219 3.86 -4.81 -23.49
C ALA A 219 3.92 -3.45 -24.19
N VAL A 220 4.37 -2.39 -23.50
CA VAL A 220 4.52 -1.06 -24.11
C VAL A 220 5.67 -1.06 -25.11
N ALA A 221 6.81 -1.62 -24.74
CA ALA A 221 7.97 -1.70 -25.63
C ALA A 221 7.71 -2.59 -26.85
N ASP A 222 7.02 -3.73 -26.67
CA ASP A 222 6.57 -4.60 -27.77
C ASP A 222 5.69 -3.80 -28.74
N ALA A 223 4.69 -3.08 -28.23
CA ALA A 223 3.78 -2.30 -29.07
C ALA A 223 4.48 -1.17 -29.86
N LEU A 224 5.51 -0.55 -29.29
CA LEU A 224 6.33 0.48 -29.95
C LEU A 224 7.25 -0.12 -31.02
N GLU A 225 7.95 -1.22 -30.69
CA GLU A 225 8.84 -1.92 -31.62
C GLU A 225 8.07 -2.49 -32.82
N ASP A 226 6.90 -3.09 -32.59
CA ASP A 226 6.01 -3.60 -33.63
C ASP A 226 5.56 -2.50 -34.61
N ARG A 227 5.66 -1.23 -34.20
CA ARG A 227 5.36 -0.02 -34.99
C ARG A 227 6.61 0.69 -35.51
N GLY A 228 7.75 0.00 -35.51
CA GLY A 228 9.00 0.48 -36.10
C GLY A 228 9.83 1.40 -35.21
N VAL A 229 9.50 1.54 -33.91
CA VAL A 229 10.36 2.28 -32.98
C VAL A 229 11.59 1.44 -32.64
N ALA A 230 12.78 1.95 -32.94
CA ALA A 230 14.03 1.28 -32.61
C ALA A 230 14.20 1.13 -31.07
N PRO A 231 14.66 -0.03 -30.57
CA PRO A 231 14.81 -0.26 -29.12
C PRO A 231 15.66 0.80 -28.40
N GLY A 232 16.71 1.32 -29.05
CA GLY A 232 17.56 2.38 -28.48
C GLY A 232 16.87 3.74 -28.30
N ARG A 233 15.65 3.92 -28.80
CA ARG A 233 14.82 5.11 -28.60
C ARG A 233 13.85 4.96 -27.42
N ILE A 234 13.86 3.83 -26.72
CA ILE A 234 12.97 3.54 -25.59
C ILE A 234 13.79 3.54 -24.31
N ALA A 235 13.46 4.43 -23.39
CA ALA A 235 14.01 4.50 -22.04
C ALA A 235 12.94 4.08 -21.01
N PHE A 236 13.36 3.34 -19.99
CA PHE A 236 12.51 2.90 -18.89
C PHE A 236 12.77 3.72 -17.63
N PHE A 237 11.69 4.07 -16.95
CA PHE A 237 11.69 4.77 -15.65
C PHE A 237 11.01 3.88 -14.61
N PRO A 238 11.73 2.89 -14.05
CA PRO A 238 11.24 2.05 -12.95
C PRO A 238 11.40 2.74 -11.59
N SER A 239 10.77 2.18 -10.55
CA SER A 239 10.98 2.64 -9.17
C SER A 239 12.19 2.00 -8.47
N HIS A 240 12.87 1.04 -9.11
CA HIS A 240 14.06 0.37 -8.59
C HIS A 240 14.98 -0.13 -9.71
N GLY A 241 16.26 -0.36 -9.40
CA GLY A 241 17.27 -0.86 -10.35
C GLY A 241 17.27 -2.37 -10.61
N GLY A 242 16.27 -3.10 -10.11
CA GLY A 242 16.22 -4.55 -10.18
C GLY A 242 15.94 -5.10 -11.58
N ALA A 243 16.22 -6.40 -11.77
CA ALA A 243 15.82 -7.13 -12.97
C ALA A 243 14.36 -7.63 -12.86
N PRO A 244 13.65 -7.88 -13.98
CA PRO A 244 12.39 -8.59 -13.97
C PRO A 244 12.52 -9.95 -13.29
N GLY A 245 11.46 -10.36 -12.57
CA GLY A 245 11.46 -11.61 -11.81
C GLY A 245 11.55 -12.90 -12.66
N PRO A 246 11.49 -14.07 -11.99
CA PRO A 246 11.69 -15.38 -12.62
C PRO A 246 10.60 -15.76 -13.64
N ARG A 247 9.47 -15.05 -13.67
CA ARG A 247 8.39 -15.27 -14.65
C ARG A 247 8.51 -14.40 -15.90
N ALA A 248 9.59 -13.62 -16.04
CA ALA A 248 9.85 -12.84 -17.23
C ALA A 248 10.17 -13.74 -18.45
N SER A 249 9.79 -13.30 -19.65
CA SER A 249 10.21 -13.95 -20.88
C SER A 249 11.68 -13.66 -21.18
N GLU A 250 12.36 -14.56 -21.91
CA GLU A 250 13.75 -14.34 -22.35
C GLU A 250 13.90 -13.03 -23.14
N ARG A 251 12.94 -12.75 -24.05
CA ARG A 251 12.90 -11.49 -24.81
C ARG A 251 12.85 -10.27 -23.89
N HIS A 252 11.98 -10.28 -22.88
CA HIS A 252 11.84 -9.14 -21.96
C HIS A 252 13.08 -8.97 -21.08
N ARG A 253 13.74 -10.06 -20.64
CA ARG A 253 15.01 -9.99 -19.92
C ARG A 253 16.13 -9.39 -20.77
N ALA A 254 16.33 -9.92 -21.98
CA ALA A 254 17.34 -9.43 -22.91
C ALA A 254 17.14 -7.96 -23.29
N ARG A 255 15.88 -7.51 -23.46
CA ARG A 255 15.57 -6.09 -23.65
C ARG A 255 15.94 -5.27 -22.41
N TRP A 256 15.52 -5.70 -21.22
CA TRP A 256 15.75 -4.97 -19.97
C TRP A 256 17.24 -4.74 -19.69
N GLU A 257 18.07 -5.74 -19.95
CA GLU A 257 19.53 -5.67 -19.78
C GLU A 257 20.19 -4.60 -20.66
N ARG A 258 19.66 -4.39 -21.87
CA ARG A 258 20.21 -3.46 -22.87
C ARG A 258 19.58 -2.08 -22.84
N ALA A 259 18.40 -1.94 -22.24
CA ALA A 259 17.64 -0.70 -22.26
C ALA A 259 18.28 0.38 -21.38
N ALA A 260 18.14 1.64 -21.82
CA ALA A 260 18.38 2.79 -20.96
C ALA A 260 17.36 2.78 -19.82
N ARG A 261 17.83 2.75 -18.57
CA ARG A 261 17.01 2.70 -17.36
C ARG A 261 17.42 3.86 -16.46
N HIS A 262 16.45 4.67 -16.07
CA HIS A 262 16.67 5.84 -15.23
C HIS A 262 15.80 5.75 -13.99
N TRP A 263 16.43 5.70 -12.83
CA TRP A 263 15.77 5.63 -11.53
C TRP A 263 16.67 6.26 -10.47
N ILE A 264 16.08 6.60 -9.32
CA ILE A 264 16.80 7.00 -8.12
C ILE A 264 16.18 6.26 -6.93
N GLY A 265 17.01 5.72 -6.05
CA GLY A 265 16.55 5.00 -4.87
C GLY A 265 15.97 5.95 -3.82
N PHE A 266 15.10 5.43 -2.95
CA PHE A 266 14.60 6.18 -1.80
C PHE A 266 15.75 6.74 -0.95
N ASP A 267 16.78 5.93 -0.71
CA ASP A 267 17.91 6.30 0.14
C ASP A 267 18.63 7.53 -0.43
N ASP A 268 18.96 7.55 -1.72
CA ASP A 268 19.58 8.70 -2.39
C ASP A 268 18.65 9.91 -2.48
N LEU A 269 17.35 9.68 -2.66
CA LEU A 269 16.35 10.74 -2.80
C LEU A 269 16.03 11.44 -1.47
N ILE A 270 16.00 10.69 -0.36
CA ILE A 270 15.39 11.11 0.92
C ILE A 270 16.34 10.98 2.11
N LEU A 271 17.22 9.98 2.19
CA LEU A 271 18.13 9.83 3.33
C LEU A 271 19.43 10.58 3.10
N HIS A 272 19.96 10.48 1.88
CA HIS A 272 21.26 10.99 1.46
C HIS A 272 21.14 12.11 0.42
N ALA A 273 19.95 12.70 0.29
CA ALA A 273 19.66 13.75 -0.67
C ALA A 273 20.73 14.84 -0.69
N GLU A 274 21.18 15.24 -1.87
CA GLU A 274 22.16 16.32 -2.05
C GLU A 274 21.65 17.63 -1.45
N THR A 275 20.37 17.95 -1.71
CA THR A 275 19.69 19.12 -1.14
C THR A 275 19.26 18.83 0.30
N PRO A 276 19.80 19.53 1.33
CA PRO A 276 19.49 19.23 2.73
C PRO A 276 17.99 19.32 3.07
N ALA A 277 17.24 20.19 2.40
CA ALA A 277 15.79 20.34 2.60
C ALA A 277 15.00 19.06 2.27
N HIS A 278 15.52 18.16 1.43
CA HIS A 278 14.85 16.89 1.06
C HIS A 278 15.14 15.75 2.03
N ARG A 279 16.07 15.94 2.98
CA ARG A 279 16.46 14.86 3.89
C ARG A 279 15.40 14.60 4.93
N LEU A 280 15.06 13.33 5.16
CA LEU A 280 14.12 12.92 6.22
C LEU A 280 14.56 13.43 7.60
N ALA A 281 15.86 13.48 7.87
CA ALA A 281 16.40 14.04 9.11
C ALA A 281 16.05 15.53 9.28
N THR A 282 16.07 16.31 8.19
CA THR A 282 15.67 17.73 8.20
C THR A 282 14.18 17.87 8.46
N TRP A 283 13.35 17.01 7.85
CA TRP A 283 11.91 17.00 8.08
C TRP A 283 11.59 16.66 9.54
N ALA A 284 12.26 15.63 10.07
CA ALA A 284 12.13 15.20 11.45
C ALA A 284 12.52 16.33 12.43
N ALA A 285 13.62 17.03 12.15
CA ALA A 285 14.07 18.14 12.97
C ALA A 285 13.07 19.31 12.99
N GLY A 286 12.39 19.57 11.86
CA GLY A 286 11.35 20.59 11.78
C GLY A 286 10.14 20.32 12.68
N LEU A 287 9.81 19.04 12.91
CA LEU A 287 8.68 18.65 13.76
C LEU A 287 9.08 18.39 15.23
N LEU A 288 10.26 17.80 15.45
CA LEU A 288 10.69 17.31 16.76
C LEU A 288 11.66 18.24 17.48
N GLY A 289 12.18 19.27 16.79
CA GLY A 289 13.36 20.02 17.21
C GLY A 289 14.67 19.34 16.77
N PRO A 290 15.83 19.93 17.07
CA PRO A 290 17.13 19.38 16.69
C PRO A 290 17.28 17.91 17.11
N LEU A 291 17.81 17.09 16.20
CA LEU A 291 18.05 15.68 16.48
C LEU A 291 19.35 15.52 17.29
N ASP A 292 19.33 14.61 18.26
CA ASP A 292 20.47 14.30 19.14
C ASP A 292 21.52 13.41 18.43
N GLY A 293 21.24 12.97 17.20
CA GLY A 293 22.10 12.10 16.40
C GLY A 293 21.47 11.70 15.06
N PRO A 294 22.13 10.82 14.29
CA PRO A 294 21.60 10.33 13.02
C PRO A 294 20.38 9.42 13.22
N LEU A 295 19.60 9.26 12.16
CA LEU A 295 18.50 8.30 12.12
C LEU A 295 19.06 6.87 12.14
N GLY A 296 18.49 6.00 12.97
CA GLY A 296 18.77 4.56 12.96
C GLY A 296 17.74 3.79 12.14
N ASP A 297 18.17 2.91 11.24
CA ASP A 297 17.27 2.11 10.41
C ASP A 297 16.70 0.89 11.14
N LEU A 298 15.37 0.75 11.12
CA LEU A 298 14.60 -0.35 11.70
C LEU A 298 13.83 -1.16 10.64
N SER A 299 14.01 -0.83 9.35
CA SER A 299 13.31 -1.42 8.20
C SER A 299 13.66 -2.90 7.99
N GLY A 300 12.83 -3.62 7.23
CA GLY A 300 13.13 -4.99 6.80
C GLY A 300 13.33 -6.00 7.95
N GLY A 301 12.71 -5.78 9.10
CA GLY A 301 12.87 -6.64 10.29
C GLY A 301 14.06 -6.28 11.19
N ALA A 302 14.82 -5.23 10.88
CA ALA A 302 15.94 -4.76 11.71
C ALA A 302 15.51 -4.31 13.12
N TRP A 303 14.23 -3.94 13.29
CA TRP A 303 13.64 -3.64 14.60
C TRP A 303 13.83 -4.76 15.62
N ARG A 304 13.91 -6.03 15.20
CA ARG A 304 14.08 -7.19 16.10
C ARG A 304 15.35 -7.07 16.93
N ARG A 305 16.47 -6.64 16.33
CA ARG A 305 17.75 -6.39 17.04
C ARG A 305 17.64 -5.40 18.20
N ARG A 306 16.69 -4.47 18.12
CA ARG A 306 16.48 -3.43 19.14
C ARG A 306 15.48 -3.85 20.22
N VAL A 307 14.68 -4.87 19.95
CA VAL A 307 13.51 -5.24 20.75
C VAL A 307 13.65 -6.62 21.39
N LEU A 308 14.40 -7.51 20.75
CA LEU A 308 14.65 -8.89 21.15
C LEU A 308 16.16 -9.09 21.29
N SER A 309 16.58 -9.63 22.43
CA SER A 309 18.00 -9.84 22.75
C SER A 309 18.59 -11.09 22.09
N ASP A 310 17.78 -12.15 21.92
CA ASP A 310 18.20 -13.40 21.32
C ASP A 310 17.66 -13.52 19.89
N GLU A 311 18.53 -13.83 18.94
CA GLU A 311 18.14 -14.12 17.57
C GLU A 311 17.27 -15.38 17.48
N ALA A 312 17.43 -16.37 18.37
CA ALA A 312 16.60 -17.56 18.39
C ALA A 312 15.10 -17.23 18.53
N ASP A 313 14.79 -16.16 19.26
CA ASP A 313 13.42 -15.70 19.55
C ASP A 313 12.84 -14.78 18.47
N TRP A 314 13.58 -14.49 17.40
CA TRP A 314 13.09 -13.60 16.35
C TRP A 314 11.91 -14.21 15.61
N PRO A 315 10.76 -13.52 15.55
CA PRO A 315 9.64 -13.93 14.70
C PRO A 315 10.05 -13.77 13.24
N GLY A 316 9.48 -14.58 12.35
CA GLY A 316 9.61 -14.43 10.91
C GLY A 316 9.00 -13.10 10.43
N THR A 317 9.62 -12.51 9.43
CA THR A 317 9.20 -11.25 8.80
C THR A 317 9.20 -11.40 7.30
N CYS A 318 8.21 -10.79 6.65
CA CYS A 318 8.18 -10.64 5.22
C CYS A 318 8.88 -9.33 4.84
N GLY A 319 10.20 -9.37 4.67
CA GLY A 319 11.04 -8.16 4.57
C GLY A 319 10.59 -7.14 3.51
N TRP A 320 10.04 -7.60 2.37
CA TRP A 320 9.56 -6.72 1.31
C TRP A 320 8.18 -6.07 1.60
N GLN A 321 7.40 -6.62 2.53
CA GLN A 321 6.14 -6.01 3.00
C GLN A 321 6.34 -5.10 4.22
N GLU A 322 7.48 -5.21 4.90
CA GLU A 322 7.80 -4.36 6.04
C GLU A 322 7.93 -2.89 5.61
N ARG A 323 7.22 -2.01 6.31
CA ARG A 323 7.32 -0.56 6.06
C ARG A 323 8.73 -0.07 6.40
N ARG A 324 9.18 0.96 5.67
CA ARG A 324 10.37 1.71 6.06
C ARG A 324 10.16 2.36 7.42
N LYS A 325 11.11 2.15 8.33
CA LYS A 325 11.03 2.53 9.75
C LYS A 325 12.39 3.08 10.17
N PHE A 326 12.40 4.26 10.79
CA PHE A 326 13.60 4.86 11.35
C PHE A 326 13.35 5.27 12.79
N VAL A 327 14.40 5.27 13.60
CA VAL A 327 14.38 5.81 14.96
C VAL A 327 15.16 7.11 15.00
N ALA A 328 14.60 8.12 15.67
CA ALA A 328 15.24 9.41 15.91
C ALA A 328 15.30 9.69 17.42
N ALA A 329 16.39 10.29 17.88
CA ALA A 329 16.48 10.88 19.21
C ALA A 329 16.37 12.41 19.07
N ALA A 330 15.49 13.04 19.84
CA ALA A 330 15.32 14.49 19.87
C ALA A 330 14.76 14.93 21.23
N GLY A 331 15.42 15.91 21.85
CA GLY A 331 14.96 16.50 23.11
C GLY A 331 14.87 15.49 24.25
N GLY A 332 15.81 14.53 24.31
CA GLY A 332 15.83 13.47 25.33
C GLY A 332 14.73 12.42 25.18
N ARG A 333 14.00 12.42 24.04
CA ARG A 333 12.99 11.42 23.70
C ARG A 333 13.38 10.68 22.43
N THR A 334 12.85 9.47 22.30
CA THR A 334 13.00 8.62 21.11
C THR A 334 11.69 8.57 20.31
N TRP A 335 11.79 8.67 19.01
CA TRP A 335 10.67 8.74 18.08
C TRP A 335 10.83 7.67 17.00
N LEU A 336 9.71 7.06 16.60
CA LEU A 336 9.61 6.18 15.45
C LEU A 336 9.07 6.99 14.27
N LEU A 337 9.78 6.96 13.16
CA LEU A 337 9.34 7.47 11.87
C LEU A 337 9.02 6.27 10.99
N ARG A 338 7.75 6.05 10.68
CA ARG A 338 7.29 4.92 9.87
C ARG A 338 6.59 5.41 8.63
N PHE A 339 6.98 4.90 7.47
CA PHE A 339 6.28 5.22 6.23
C PHE A 339 4.84 4.73 6.31
N ALA A 340 3.91 5.66 6.14
CA ALA A 340 2.47 5.51 6.26
C ALA A 340 1.74 5.79 4.94
N GLY A 341 2.46 6.15 3.88
CA GLY A 341 1.88 6.45 2.57
C GLY A 341 1.70 7.96 2.34
N LEU A 342 1.73 8.36 1.08
CA LEU A 342 1.65 9.76 0.67
C LEU A 342 0.21 10.28 0.63
N GLY A 343 0.06 11.60 0.75
CA GLY A 343 -1.22 12.30 0.63
C GLY A 343 -2.29 11.75 1.58
N ARG A 344 -3.49 11.53 1.05
CA ARG A 344 -4.67 11.08 1.82
C ARG A 344 -4.45 9.76 2.56
N GLU A 345 -3.59 8.88 2.07
CA GLU A 345 -3.33 7.60 2.73
C GLU A 345 -2.61 7.81 4.07
N GLY A 346 -1.56 8.63 4.07
CA GLY A 346 -0.87 9.03 5.30
C GLY A 346 -1.77 9.81 6.25
N GLU A 347 -2.61 10.72 5.73
CA GLU A 347 -3.56 11.51 6.53
C GLU A 347 -4.61 10.62 7.23
N ARG A 348 -5.17 9.63 6.52
CA ARG A 348 -6.10 8.64 7.11
C ARG A 348 -5.43 7.83 8.21
N LYS A 349 -4.20 7.36 7.98
CA LYS A 349 -3.44 6.62 9.00
C LYS A 349 -3.11 7.48 10.21
N LEU A 350 -2.75 8.75 10.03
CA LEU A 350 -2.55 9.70 11.14
C LEU A 350 -3.84 9.92 11.94
N ALA A 351 -4.99 10.10 11.27
CA ALA A 351 -6.28 10.25 11.95
C ALA A 351 -6.62 9.02 12.80
N ARG A 352 -6.40 7.82 12.25
CA ARG A 352 -6.58 6.55 12.98
C ARG A 352 -5.62 6.41 14.15
N ALA A 353 -4.34 6.76 13.96
CA ALA A 353 -3.32 6.76 15.02
C ALA A 353 -3.71 7.69 16.18
N ARG A 354 -4.20 8.90 15.87
CA ARG A 354 -4.68 9.85 16.89
C ARG A 354 -5.87 9.30 17.67
N ALA A 355 -6.86 8.70 16.98
CA ALA A 355 -8.02 8.12 17.62
C ALA A 355 -7.65 6.94 18.55
N LEU A 356 -6.76 6.05 18.09
CA LEU A 356 -6.26 4.93 18.88
C LEU A 356 -5.42 5.37 20.08
N ALA A 357 -4.56 6.37 19.90
CA ALA A 357 -3.73 6.94 20.96
C ALA A 357 -4.57 7.66 22.02
N ALA A 358 -5.58 8.43 21.60
CA ALA A 358 -6.52 9.10 22.51
C ALA A 358 -7.32 8.10 23.36
N ALA A 359 -7.63 6.93 22.81
CA ALA A 359 -8.22 5.82 23.55
C ALA A 359 -7.20 5.00 24.36
N GLY A 360 -5.93 5.42 24.35
CA GLY A 360 -4.84 4.82 25.11
C GLY A 360 -4.33 3.49 24.55
N PHE A 361 -4.69 3.09 23.33
CA PHE A 361 -4.32 1.79 22.76
C PHE A 361 -2.96 1.76 22.06
N THR A 362 -2.54 2.86 21.46
CA THR A 362 -1.29 2.97 20.68
C THR A 362 -0.43 4.12 21.19
N PRO A 363 0.87 4.19 20.80
CA PRO A 363 1.70 5.35 21.07
C PRO A 363 1.11 6.65 20.50
N GLU A 364 1.49 7.78 21.11
CA GLU A 364 1.06 9.11 20.69
C GLU A 364 1.75 9.52 19.38
N PRO A 365 1.00 9.95 18.34
CA PRO A 365 1.58 10.49 17.12
C PRO A 365 1.92 11.99 17.29
N ALA A 366 3.12 12.38 16.91
CA ALA A 366 3.53 13.79 16.80
C ALA A 366 2.99 14.45 15.52
N GLY A 367 2.97 13.73 14.41
CA GLY A 367 2.57 14.30 13.11
C GLY A 367 2.90 13.41 11.93
N LEU A 368 2.77 13.97 10.73
CA LEU A 368 3.07 13.32 9.45
C LEU A 368 4.07 14.20 8.68
N LEU A 369 5.13 13.59 8.15
CA LEU A 369 6.20 14.24 7.40
C LEU A 369 6.27 13.64 6.00
N HIS A 370 5.53 14.22 5.05
CA HIS A 370 5.48 13.79 3.65
C HIS A 370 5.49 12.25 3.48
N GLY A 371 4.53 11.60 4.15
CA GLY A 371 4.36 10.15 4.15
C GLY A 371 4.96 9.39 5.33
N PHE A 372 5.79 10.02 6.19
CA PHE A 372 6.27 9.39 7.43
C PHE A 372 5.41 9.79 8.62
N LEU A 373 4.72 8.82 9.23
CA LEU A 373 4.08 9.02 10.53
C LEU A 373 5.15 9.03 11.61
N VAL A 374 5.11 10.03 12.48
CA VAL A 374 6.03 10.16 13.61
C VAL A 374 5.28 9.86 14.89
N GLU A 375 5.73 8.88 15.65
CA GLU A 375 5.10 8.44 16.91
C GLU A 375 6.14 8.20 18.01
N ARG A 376 5.73 8.29 19.28
CA ARG A 376 6.64 8.04 20.40
C ARG A 376 7.17 6.60 20.37
N TRP A 377 8.49 6.43 20.43
CA TRP A 377 9.11 5.12 20.64
C TRP A 377 9.33 4.87 22.13
N HIS A 378 8.63 3.89 22.69
CA HIS A 378 8.80 3.43 24.07
C HIS A 378 9.90 2.37 24.14
N GLY A 379 11.16 2.80 24.23
CA GLY A 379 12.32 1.92 24.31
C GLY A 379 12.40 1.12 25.60
N GLU A 380 11.78 1.63 26.66
CA GLU A 380 11.59 0.98 27.95
C GLU A 380 10.54 -0.14 27.94
N ALA A 381 9.70 -0.21 26.90
CA ALA A 381 8.65 -1.22 26.81
C ALA A 381 9.26 -2.57 26.41
N ARG A 382 8.77 -3.66 26.98
CA ARG A 382 9.14 -5.03 26.57
C ARG A 382 8.09 -5.62 25.62
N PRO A 383 8.44 -6.58 24.75
CA PRO A 383 7.46 -7.38 24.02
C PRO A 383 6.48 -8.06 24.97
N LEU A 384 5.23 -8.22 24.54
CA LEU A 384 4.26 -9.04 25.24
C LEU A 384 4.68 -10.52 25.16
N ASP A 385 4.79 -11.15 26.32
CA ASP A 385 4.84 -12.60 26.46
C ASP A 385 3.48 -13.06 26.99
N PRO A 386 2.60 -13.65 26.15
CA PRO A 386 1.27 -14.09 26.56
C PRO A 386 1.30 -15.12 27.69
N SER A 387 2.37 -15.92 27.81
CA SER A 387 2.48 -16.94 28.86
C SER A 387 2.71 -16.37 30.25
N ARG A 388 3.20 -15.12 30.32
CA ARG A 388 3.48 -14.39 31.57
C ARG A 388 2.43 -13.33 31.89
N ALA A 389 1.46 -13.11 31.01
CA ALA A 389 0.40 -12.13 31.22
C ALA A 389 -0.77 -12.79 31.97
N ASP A 390 -1.47 -12.02 32.83
CA ASP A 390 -2.76 -12.47 33.35
C ASP A 390 -3.76 -12.63 32.19
N PRO A 391 -4.27 -13.85 31.91
CA PRO A 391 -5.17 -14.08 30.79
C PRO A 391 -6.45 -13.24 30.87
N ALA A 392 -6.95 -12.94 32.07
CA ALA A 392 -8.17 -12.15 32.24
C ALA A 392 -7.93 -10.67 31.89
N ALA A 393 -6.87 -10.06 32.43
CA ALA A 393 -6.49 -8.69 32.11
C ALA A 393 -6.11 -8.53 30.62
N LEU A 394 -5.39 -9.49 30.05
CA LEU A 394 -5.02 -9.45 28.63
C LEU A 394 -6.28 -9.54 27.73
N ALA A 395 -7.21 -10.46 28.02
CA ALA A 395 -8.48 -10.55 27.30
C ALA A 395 -9.32 -9.28 27.44
N ALA A 396 -9.36 -8.66 28.61
CA ALA A 396 -10.05 -7.38 28.82
C ALA A 396 -9.43 -6.27 27.95
N ARG A 397 -8.10 -6.18 27.92
CA ARG A 397 -7.39 -5.17 27.14
C ARG A 397 -7.55 -5.36 25.64
N VAL A 398 -7.35 -6.58 25.13
CA VAL A 398 -7.51 -6.90 23.71
C VAL A 398 -8.97 -6.77 23.29
N GLY A 399 -9.91 -7.27 24.08
CA GLY A 399 -11.34 -7.13 23.80
C GLY A 399 -11.80 -5.67 23.74
N ALA A 400 -11.33 -4.82 24.66
CA ALA A 400 -11.60 -3.38 24.64
C ALA A 400 -11.02 -2.70 23.39
N TYR A 401 -9.81 -3.11 22.96
CA TYR A 401 -9.20 -2.64 21.72
C TYR A 401 -10.03 -3.01 20.49
N LEU A 402 -10.41 -4.28 20.37
CA LEU A 402 -11.21 -4.78 19.24
C LEU A 402 -12.61 -4.14 19.21
N GLY A 403 -13.25 -4.00 20.36
CA GLY A 403 -14.53 -3.30 20.47
C GLY A 403 -14.44 -1.81 20.14
N PHE A 404 -13.34 -1.15 20.52
CA PHE A 404 -13.08 0.22 20.10
C PHE A 404 -12.96 0.32 18.57
N ARG A 405 -12.20 -0.56 17.93
CA ARG A 405 -12.10 -0.58 16.46
C ARG A 405 -13.46 -0.79 15.80
N ALA A 406 -14.22 -1.76 16.30
CA ALA A 406 -15.53 -2.08 15.73
C ALA A 406 -16.51 -0.90 15.80
N ARG A 407 -16.44 -0.12 16.86
CA ARG A 407 -17.27 1.07 17.05
C ARG A 407 -16.78 2.29 16.26
N CYS A 408 -15.47 2.52 16.24
CA CYS A 408 -14.89 3.78 15.76
C CYS A 408 -14.44 3.74 14.30
N PHE A 409 -14.23 2.55 13.71
CA PHE A 409 -13.73 2.40 12.34
C PHE A 409 -14.62 1.47 11.50
N PRO A 410 -15.93 1.75 11.34
CA PRO A 410 -16.76 1.01 10.38
C PRO A 410 -16.20 1.20 8.96
N ALA A 411 -16.15 0.12 8.18
CA ALA A 411 -15.63 0.17 6.82
C ALA A 411 -16.76 0.42 5.82
N ALA A 412 -16.55 1.36 4.90
CA ALA A 412 -17.49 1.66 3.82
C ALA A 412 -17.53 0.55 2.75
N ALA A 413 -16.40 -0.15 2.56
CA ALA A 413 -16.28 -1.27 1.63
C ALA A 413 -15.67 -2.49 2.35
N PRO A 414 -16.24 -3.69 2.17
CA PRO A 414 -15.68 -4.92 2.72
C PRO A 414 -14.44 -5.36 1.92
N GLY A 415 -13.59 -6.18 2.56
CA GLY A 415 -12.59 -7.00 1.89
C GLY A 415 -13.22 -8.26 1.28
N ALA A 416 -12.48 -9.37 1.24
CA ALA A 416 -13.00 -10.63 0.71
C ALA A 416 -14.29 -11.08 1.40
N GLY A 417 -15.28 -11.48 0.59
CA GLY A 417 -16.48 -12.16 1.08
C GLY A 417 -16.15 -13.52 1.70
N LEU A 418 -17.10 -14.07 2.48
CA LEU A 418 -16.93 -15.36 3.17
C LEU A 418 -16.68 -16.52 2.20
N ASP A 419 -17.24 -16.45 0.99
CA ASP A 419 -17.01 -17.39 -0.10
C ASP A 419 -15.54 -17.37 -0.57
N ARG A 420 -14.95 -16.19 -0.74
CA ARG A 420 -13.54 -16.03 -1.11
C ARG A 420 -12.58 -16.40 0.02
N LEU A 421 -12.91 -16.08 1.27
CA LEU A 421 -12.14 -16.54 2.43
C LEU A 421 -12.18 -18.08 2.55
N MET A 422 -13.33 -18.69 2.26
CA MET A 422 -13.48 -20.15 2.25
C MET A 422 -12.70 -20.81 1.12
N GLU A 423 -12.72 -20.23 -0.09
CA GLU A 423 -11.92 -20.68 -1.23
C GLU A 423 -10.42 -20.62 -0.91
N MET A 424 -9.95 -19.50 -0.36
CA MET A 424 -8.57 -19.34 0.10
C MET A 424 -8.22 -20.40 1.15
N ALA A 425 -9.10 -20.61 2.13
CA ALA A 425 -8.86 -21.58 3.18
C ALA A 425 -8.73 -23.01 2.63
N ARG A 426 -9.64 -23.40 1.73
CA ARG A 426 -9.60 -24.71 1.04
C ARG A 426 -8.34 -24.88 0.21
N HIS A 427 -7.95 -23.87 -0.57
CA HIS A 427 -6.76 -23.91 -1.41
C HIS A 427 -5.48 -24.05 -0.55
N ASN A 428 -5.32 -23.18 0.45
CA ASN A 428 -4.13 -23.18 1.30
C ASN A 428 -4.03 -24.45 2.16
N ALA A 429 -5.15 -24.91 2.73
CA ALA A 429 -5.18 -26.16 3.48
C ALA A 429 -4.88 -27.36 2.59
N GLY A 430 -5.49 -27.45 1.40
CA GLY A 430 -5.25 -28.54 0.46
C GLY A 430 -3.80 -28.59 -0.04
N ALA A 431 -3.18 -27.44 -0.28
CA ALA A 431 -1.79 -27.34 -0.70
C ALA A 431 -0.81 -27.81 0.39
N ALA A 432 -1.09 -27.54 1.67
CA ALA A 432 -0.17 -27.85 2.77
C ALA A 432 -0.44 -29.19 3.48
N LEU A 433 -1.70 -29.59 3.60
CA LEU A 433 -2.15 -30.75 4.38
C LEU A 433 -2.75 -31.87 3.50
N GLY A 434 -2.84 -31.64 2.18
CA GLY A 434 -3.37 -32.61 1.21
C GLY A 434 -4.87 -32.51 0.94
N ALA A 435 -5.31 -33.09 -0.18
CA ALA A 435 -6.68 -32.93 -0.69
C ALA A 435 -7.78 -33.48 0.24
N GLY A 436 -7.45 -34.45 1.11
CA GLY A 436 -8.41 -35.07 2.03
C GLY A 436 -8.99 -34.09 3.06
N ILE A 437 -8.18 -33.13 3.54
CA ILE A 437 -8.63 -32.14 4.54
C ILE A 437 -9.69 -31.19 3.97
N VAL A 438 -9.70 -30.97 2.66
CA VAL A 438 -10.57 -30.00 2.00
C VAL A 438 -12.05 -30.35 2.19
N ARG A 439 -12.39 -31.64 2.26
CA ARG A 439 -13.76 -32.11 2.52
C ARG A 439 -14.29 -31.68 3.89
N ARG A 440 -13.41 -31.40 4.86
CA ARG A 440 -13.81 -30.94 6.20
C ARG A 440 -14.46 -29.55 6.17
N PHE A 441 -14.23 -28.76 5.13
CA PHE A 441 -14.91 -27.49 4.92
C PHE A 441 -16.34 -27.64 4.40
N ASP A 442 -16.78 -28.83 3.97
CA ASP A 442 -18.13 -29.05 3.43
C ASP A 442 -19.23 -29.00 4.50
N ARG A 443 -18.85 -28.94 5.78
CA ARG A 443 -19.77 -28.68 6.90
C ARG A 443 -20.44 -27.30 6.83
N TRP A 444 -19.83 -26.35 6.11
CA TRP A 444 -20.41 -25.04 5.83
C TRP A 444 -21.00 -25.04 4.43
N SER A 445 -22.32 -25.07 4.34
CA SER A 445 -23.02 -25.04 3.05
C SER A 445 -22.97 -23.64 2.42
N PRO A 446 -23.18 -23.50 1.10
CA PRO A 446 -23.38 -22.19 0.48
C PRO A 446 -24.54 -21.39 1.09
N GLY A 447 -25.55 -22.06 1.66
CA GLY A 447 -26.65 -21.42 2.39
C GLY A 447 -26.17 -20.78 3.70
N ASP A 448 -25.28 -21.45 4.43
CA ASP A 448 -24.67 -20.91 5.65
C ASP A 448 -23.83 -19.67 5.36
N LEU A 449 -23.02 -19.72 4.29
CA LEU A 449 -22.21 -18.58 3.86
C LEU A 449 -23.07 -17.35 3.56
N ARG A 450 -24.17 -17.53 2.81
CA ARG A 450 -25.10 -16.43 2.51
C ARG A 450 -25.76 -15.88 3.77
N ARG A 451 -26.25 -16.75 4.66
CA ARG A 451 -26.87 -16.35 5.93
C ARG A 451 -25.90 -15.54 6.79
N LEU A 452 -24.66 -16.02 6.95
CA LEU A 452 -23.63 -15.35 7.75
C LEU A 452 -23.16 -14.04 7.11
N ALA A 453 -23.10 -13.97 5.79
CA ALA A 453 -22.73 -12.73 5.07
C ALA A 453 -23.69 -11.56 5.38
N HIS A 454 -24.97 -11.82 5.62
CA HIS A 454 -25.91 -10.78 6.07
C HIS A 454 -25.64 -10.26 7.49
N ALA A 455 -25.02 -11.09 8.34
CA ALA A 455 -24.68 -10.74 9.71
C ALA A 455 -23.37 -9.95 9.81
N VAL A 456 -22.46 -10.09 8.85
CA VAL A 456 -21.16 -9.41 8.81
C VAL A 456 -21.33 -7.88 8.92
N ARG A 457 -20.50 -7.26 9.75
CA ARG A 457 -20.35 -5.80 9.84
C ARG A 457 -18.89 -5.44 9.59
N PRO A 458 -18.54 -5.06 8.34
CA PRO A 458 -17.17 -4.74 7.99
C PRO A 458 -16.65 -3.55 8.80
N VAL A 459 -15.46 -3.72 9.36
CA VAL A 459 -14.70 -2.69 10.07
C VAL A 459 -13.29 -2.68 9.49
N GLU A 460 -12.59 -1.57 9.66
CA GLU A 460 -11.15 -1.51 9.39
C GLU A 460 -10.45 -2.33 10.48
N THR A 461 -10.35 -3.65 10.28
CA THR A 461 -9.70 -4.59 11.19
C THR A 461 -8.20 -4.30 11.32
N ASP A 462 -7.61 -4.79 12.41
CA ASP A 462 -6.17 -4.70 12.64
C ASP A 462 -5.40 -5.74 11.84
N ASN A 463 -5.96 -6.93 11.63
CA ASN A 463 -5.39 -8.07 10.92
C ASN A 463 -4.03 -8.58 11.46
N ARG A 464 -3.49 -8.04 12.57
CA ARG A 464 -2.14 -8.34 13.07
C ARG A 464 -2.10 -8.52 14.59
N MET A 465 -2.57 -9.68 15.06
CA MET A 465 -2.71 -10.02 16.50
C MET A 465 -1.47 -10.63 17.16
N GLN A 466 -0.34 -10.69 16.46
CA GLN A 466 0.87 -11.38 16.94
C GLN A 466 1.44 -10.74 18.21
N PRO A 467 1.99 -11.52 19.16
CA PRO A 467 2.45 -11.02 20.45
C PRO A 467 3.47 -9.88 20.36
N TRP A 468 4.38 -9.94 19.38
CA TRP A 468 5.43 -8.92 19.20
C TRP A 468 4.89 -7.55 18.75
N GLU A 469 3.64 -7.49 18.31
CA GLU A 469 2.96 -6.23 18.02
C GLU A 469 2.34 -5.58 19.27
N TRP A 470 2.51 -6.19 20.44
CA TRP A 470 2.04 -5.64 21.71
C TRP A 470 3.22 -5.39 22.62
N ARG A 471 3.24 -4.21 23.26
CA ARG A 471 4.33 -3.74 24.11
C ARG A 471 3.82 -3.47 25.51
N VAL A 472 4.51 -4.01 26.50
CA VAL A 472 4.21 -3.82 27.92
C VAL A 472 5.13 -2.74 28.47
N LEU A 473 4.55 -1.62 28.89
CA LEU A 473 5.26 -0.54 29.57
C LEU A 473 5.71 -0.97 30.99
N PRO A 474 6.69 -0.27 31.59
CA PRO A 474 7.13 -0.56 32.96
C PRO A 474 6.01 -0.51 34.01
N ASP A 475 4.97 0.29 33.78
CA ASP A 475 3.79 0.41 34.64
C ASP A 475 2.72 -0.68 34.38
N GLY A 476 3.00 -1.64 33.49
CA GLY A 476 2.11 -2.75 33.15
C GLY A 476 1.08 -2.44 32.06
N ARG A 477 0.96 -1.20 31.58
CA ARG A 477 0.07 -0.88 30.45
C ARG A 477 0.54 -1.58 29.17
N ILE A 478 -0.41 -2.06 28.38
CA ILE A 478 -0.15 -2.74 27.11
C ILE A 478 -0.54 -1.84 25.95
N LEU A 479 0.41 -1.51 25.08
CA LEU A 479 0.20 -0.73 23.85
C LEU A 479 0.28 -1.64 22.62
N LYS A 480 -0.60 -1.43 21.64
CA LYS A 480 -0.50 -2.02 20.31
C LYS A 480 0.45 -1.19 19.45
N THR A 481 1.34 -1.86 18.73
CA THR A 481 2.14 -1.31 17.66
C THR A 481 1.60 -1.81 16.31
N ASP A 482 1.90 -1.06 15.24
CA ASP A 482 1.56 -1.43 13.86
C ASP A 482 0.06 -1.70 13.64
N ALA A 483 -0.80 -0.79 14.13
CA ALA A 483 -2.24 -0.97 14.19
C ALA A 483 -3.03 -0.34 13.02
N LEU A 484 -2.35 0.22 12.01
CA LEU A 484 -3.00 1.23 11.16
C LEU A 484 -3.66 0.65 9.92
N ASP A 485 -3.00 -0.21 9.14
CA ASP A 485 -3.32 -0.34 7.71
C ASP A 485 -3.39 -1.76 7.15
N HIS A 486 -3.29 -2.81 7.98
CA HIS A 486 -3.29 -4.18 7.45
C HIS A 486 -4.65 -4.65 6.90
N HIS A 487 -5.77 -3.99 7.21
CA HIS A 487 -7.04 -4.18 6.49
C HIS A 487 -7.00 -3.68 5.04
N ALA A 488 -5.95 -2.96 4.65
CA ALA A 488 -5.72 -2.47 3.30
C ALA A 488 -4.39 -2.99 2.74
N GLY A 489 -3.86 -4.09 3.29
CA GLY A 489 -2.60 -4.70 2.84
C GLY A 489 -2.71 -5.37 1.46
N HIS A 490 -1.62 -6.04 1.06
CA HIS A 490 -1.50 -6.74 -0.24
C HIS A 490 -2.31 -8.04 -0.33
N ASP A 491 -3.00 -8.39 0.74
CA ASP A 491 -3.76 -9.63 0.82
C ASP A 491 -5.24 -9.43 0.54
N LEU A 492 -5.92 -10.54 0.26
CA LEU A 492 -7.34 -10.56 -0.06
C LEU A 492 -8.25 -10.31 1.15
N VAL A 493 -7.73 -10.39 2.39
CA VAL A 493 -8.58 -10.34 3.59
C VAL A 493 -9.29 -9.00 3.63
N GLY A 494 -8.56 -7.89 3.54
CA GLY A 494 -9.16 -6.56 3.55
C GLY A 494 -9.89 -6.22 4.86
N CYS A 495 -10.89 -5.32 4.79
CA CYS A 495 -11.79 -4.99 5.91
C CYS A 495 -12.76 -6.14 6.20
N GLN A 496 -12.81 -6.62 7.44
CA GLN A 496 -13.62 -7.77 7.83
C GLN A 496 -14.57 -7.44 8.99
N ASP A 497 -15.44 -8.38 9.35
CA ASP A 497 -16.08 -8.33 10.67
C ASP A 497 -15.00 -8.39 11.76
N VAL A 498 -15.24 -7.73 12.90
CA VAL A 498 -14.33 -7.80 14.06
C VAL A 498 -14.09 -9.24 14.53
N ALA A 499 -15.00 -10.17 14.22
CA ALA A 499 -14.83 -11.60 14.37
C ALA A 499 -13.48 -12.12 13.82
N TRP A 500 -12.96 -11.54 12.73
CA TRP A 500 -11.66 -11.89 12.16
C TRP A 500 -10.50 -11.65 13.12
N ASP A 501 -10.46 -10.46 13.74
CA ASP A 501 -9.43 -10.15 14.74
C ASP A 501 -9.66 -10.89 16.06
N VAL A 502 -10.91 -11.24 16.40
CA VAL A 502 -11.22 -12.08 17.57
C VAL A 502 -10.61 -13.48 17.40
N VAL A 503 -10.84 -14.15 16.26
CA VAL A 503 -10.22 -15.45 15.99
C VAL A 503 -8.71 -15.32 15.79
N GLY A 504 -8.23 -14.16 15.32
CA GLY A 504 -6.82 -13.83 15.28
C GLY A 504 -6.18 -13.75 16.68
N ALA A 505 -6.83 -13.08 17.63
CA ALA A 505 -6.34 -12.98 19.00
C ALA A 505 -6.40 -14.33 19.73
N GLU A 506 -7.42 -15.14 19.47
CA GLU A 506 -7.44 -16.54 19.91
C GLU A 506 -6.25 -17.31 19.33
N ALA A 507 -6.00 -17.10 18.04
CA ALA A 507 -4.97 -17.82 17.33
C ALA A 507 -3.54 -17.47 17.80
N GLU A 508 -3.28 -16.19 18.02
CA GLU A 508 -1.94 -15.66 18.22
C GLU A 508 -1.59 -15.39 19.69
N LEU A 509 -2.59 -15.06 20.51
CA LEU A 509 -2.42 -14.72 21.93
C LEU A 509 -2.95 -15.81 22.87
N GLY A 510 -3.62 -16.85 22.33
CA GLY A 510 -4.18 -17.94 23.14
C GLY A 510 -5.39 -17.53 23.98
N LEU A 511 -6.09 -16.45 23.59
CA LEU A 511 -7.23 -15.90 24.33
C LEU A 511 -8.55 -16.53 23.86
N PRO A 512 -9.42 -17.05 24.76
CA PRO A 512 -10.69 -17.64 24.33
C PRO A 512 -11.56 -16.65 23.55
N ALA A 513 -12.00 -17.03 22.35
CA ALA A 513 -12.78 -16.17 21.46
C ALA A 513 -14.09 -15.72 22.10
N GLU A 514 -14.73 -16.56 22.90
CA GLU A 514 -16.00 -16.28 23.59
C GLU A 514 -15.81 -15.16 24.62
N ARG A 515 -14.68 -15.15 25.35
CA ARG A 515 -14.36 -14.10 26.32
C ARG A 515 -14.07 -12.78 25.60
N LEU A 516 -13.37 -12.83 24.47
CA LEU A 516 -13.12 -11.65 23.64
C LEU A 516 -14.42 -11.10 23.04
N ALA A 517 -15.30 -11.97 22.53
CA ALA A 517 -16.60 -11.61 21.97
C ALA A 517 -17.48 -10.88 23.01
N ALA A 518 -17.48 -11.33 24.27
CA ALA A 518 -18.17 -10.65 25.36
C ALA A 518 -17.61 -9.22 25.59
N ARG A 519 -16.29 -9.06 25.62
CA ARG A 519 -15.65 -7.74 25.76
C ARG A 519 -15.90 -6.82 24.57
N VAL A 520 -15.92 -7.38 23.37
CA VAL A 520 -16.30 -6.64 22.15
C VAL A 520 -17.76 -6.19 22.25
N ALA A 521 -18.67 -7.04 22.74
CA ALA A 521 -20.06 -6.67 22.94
C ALA A 521 -20.22 -5.52 23.95
N GLU A 522 -19.50 -5.55 25.07
CA GLU A 522 -19.48 -4.48 26.07
C GLU A 522 -19.05 -3.13 25.46
N ALA A 523 -18.04 -3.14 24.60
CA ALA A 523 -17.49 -1.92 24.01
C ALA A 523 -18.23 -1.43 22.76
N ALA A 524 -18.66 -2.33 21.88
CA ALA A 524 -19.25 -2.00 20.58
C ALA A 524 -20.78 -2.13 20.53
N GLY A 525 -21.41 -2.63 21.61
CA GLY A 525 -22.86 -2.87 21.68
C GLY A 525 -23.33 -4.10 20.91
N ARG A 526 -22.42 -4.89 20.35
CA ARG A 526 -22.75 -6.11 19.59
C ARG A 526 -21.64 -7.15 19.69
N ALA A 527 -22.03 -8.38 20.02
CA ALA A 527 -21.11 -9.52 20.00
C ALA A 527 -20.94 -10.06 18.57
N PRO A 528 -19.74 -10.55 18.21
CA PRO A 528 -19.54 -11.41 17.05
C PRO A 528 -20.49 -12.61 17.05
N ASP A 529 -20.99 -13.00 15.88
CA ASP A 529 -21.82 -14.21 15.72
C ASP A 529 -20.96 -15.47 16.00
N PRO A 530 -21.34 -16.35 16.94
CA PRO A 530 -20.60 -17.58 17.23
C PRO A 530 -20.40 -18.50 16.02
N ALA A 531 -21.39 -18.59 15.12
CA ALA A 531 -21.27 -19.37 13.89
C ALA A 531 -20.30 -18.72 12.90
N LEU A 532 -20.18 -17.39 12.91
CA LEU A 532 -19.15 -16.68 12.13
C LEU A 532 -17.76 -16.94 12.71
N LEU A 533 -17.58 -16.92 14.03
CA LEU A 533 -16.30 -17.27 14.67
C LEU A 533 -15.87 -18.69 14.30
N ALA A 534 -16.80 -19.66 14.35
CA ALA A 534 -16.53 -21.05 13.99
C ALA A 534 -16.05 -21.20 12.53
N LEU A 535 -16.63 -20.43 11.61
CA LEU A 535 -16.23 -20.41 10.21
C LEU A 535 -14.88 -19.72 9.99
N LEU A 536 -14.66 -18.56 10.62
CA LEU A 536 -13.46 -17.75 10.39
C LEU A 536 -12.20 -18.35 11.04
N ARG A 537 -12.34 -19.15 12.11
CA ARG A 537 -11.21 -19.78 12.80
C ARG A 537 -10.30 -20.61 11.87
N PRO A 538 -10.81 -21.58 11.06
CA PRO A 538 -9.97 -22.27 10.08
C PRO A 538 -9.52 -21.36 8.93
N CYS A 539 -10.33 -20.38 8.51
CA CYS A 539 -9.94 -19.41 7.48
C CYS A 539 -8.72 -18.57 7.90
N TYR A 540 -8.69 -18.04 9.13
CA TYR A 540 -7.58 -17.26 9.67
C TYR A 540 -6.28 -18.09 9.68
N ARG A 541 -6.34 -19.34 10.17
CA ARG A 541 -5.17 -20.22 10.21
C ARG A 541 -4.66 -20.58 8.82
N ALA A 542 -5.57 -20.90 7.89
CA ALA A 542 -5.20 -21.19 6.51
C ALA A 542 -4.62 -19.98 5.77
N PHE A 543 -5.11 -18.77 6.08
CA PHE A 543 -4.53 -17.52 5.61
C PHE A 543 -3.09 -17.35 6.11
N ARG A 544 -2.88 -17.45 7.42
CA ARG A 544 -1.55 -17.29 8.02
C ARG A 544 -0.54 -18.30 7.49
N LEU A 545 -0.93 -19.56 7.36
CA LEU A 545 -0.15 -20.60 6.69
C LEU A 545 0.26 -20.18 5.27
N GLY A 546 -0.69 -19.69 4.46
CA GLY A 546 -0.42 -19.22 3.11
C GLY A 546 0.52 -18.03 3.04
N ALA A 547 0.29 -17.02 3.87
CA ALA A 547 1.11 -15.81 3.93
C ALA A 547 2.56 -16.13 4.35
N LEU A 548 2.74 -16.98 5.36
CA LEU A 548 4.07 -17.39 5.84
C LEU A 548 4.83 -18.23 4.82
N ALA A 549 4.17 -19.21 4.18
CA ALA A 549 4.80 -20.03 3.14
C ALA A 549 5.26 -19.16 1.95
N MET A 550 4.42 -18.22 1.52
CA MET A 550 4.74 -17.29 0.45
C MET A 550 5.89 -16.32 0.81
N ALA A 551 5.92 -15.84 2.06
CA ALA A 551 7.03 -15.03 2.54
C ALA A 551 8.35 -15.84 2.55
N ALA A 552 8.29 -17.12 2.90
CA ALA A 552 9.46 -18.00 2.93
C ALA A 552 10.08 -18.24 1.55
N ASP A 553 9.28 -18.26 0.48
CA ASP A 553 9.75 -18.45 -0.90
C ASP A 553 10.63 -17.28 -1.40
N GLY A 554 10.44 -16.08 -0.85
CA GLY A 554 11.18 -14.87 -1.21
C GLY A 554 12.27 -14.46 -0.21
N ALA A 555 12.47 -15.25 0.85
CA ALA A 555 13.38 -14.91 1.95
C ALA A 555 14.74 -15.60 1.83
N ASP A 556 15.74 -15.08 2.54
CA ASP A 556 17.02 -15.78 2.70
C ASP A 556 16.83 -17.11 3.48
N PRO A 557 17.80 -18.05 3.42
CA PRO A 557 17.63 -19.37 4.03
C PRO A 557 17.32 -19.36 5.55
N ALA A 558 17.89 -18.42 6.30
CA ALA A 558 17.69 -18.36 7.75
C ALA A 558 16.28 -17.84 8.08
N GLU A 559 15.86 -16.78 7.39
CA GLU A 559 14.53 -16.20 7.55
C GLU A 559 13.43 -17.14 7.03
N ALA A 560 13.67 -17.79 5.88
CA ALA A 560 12.78 -18.82 5.34
C ALA A 560 12.59 -19.98 6.33
N GLY A 561 13.64 -20.36 7.07
CA GLY A 561 13.55 -21.36 8.13
C GLY A 561 12.61 -20.94 9.28
N ARG A 562 12.64 -19.67 9.70
CA ARG A 562 11.74 -19.13 10.74
C ARG A 562 10.29 -19.15 10.26
N LEU A 563 10.05 -18.63 9.06
CA LEU A 563 8.72 -18.53 8.45
C LEU A 563 8.08 -19.92 8.24
N ARG A 564 8.86 -20.93 7.80
CA ARG A 564 8.36 -22.30 7.64
C ARG A 564 7.96 -22.95 8.96
N ARG A 565 8.74 -22.77 10.04
CA ARG A 565 8.37 -23.29 11.37
C ARG A 565 7.06 -22.69 11.88
N GLU A 566 6.85 -21.39 11.67
CA GLU A 566 5.58 -20.75 12.01
C GLU A 566 4.44 -21.30 11.15
N ALA A 567 4.65 -21.46 9.84
CA ALA A 567 3.67 -22.03 8.91
C ALA A 567 3.25 -23.45 9.33
N GLU A 568 4.21 -24.30 9.71
CA GLU A 568 3.97 -25.66 10.22
C GLU A 568 3.12 -25.66 11.50
N SER A 569 3.37 -24.72 12.42
CA SER A 569 2.55 -24.57 13.63
C SER A 569 1.09 -24.22 13.29
N HIS A 570 0.88 -23.30 12.34
CA HIS A 570 -0.46 -22.97 11.84
C HIS A 570 -1.13 -24.14 11.14
N ALA A 571 -0.38 -24.92 10.35
CA ALA A 571 -0.88 -26.09 9.65
C ALA A 571 -1.34 -27.19 10.63
N ALA A 572 -0.55 -27.49 11.66
CA ALA A 572 -0.89 -28.47 12.69
C ALA A 572 -2.18 -28.07 13.44
N ARG A 573 -2.29 -26.81 13.87
CA ARG A 573 -3.50 -26.31 14.56
C ARG A 573 -4.72 -26.29 13.64
N LEU A 574 -4.54 -25.95 12.37
CA LEU A 574 -5.61 -26.00 11.36
C LEU A 574 -6.17 -27.42 11.21
N ALA A 575 -5.31 -28.44 11.15
CA ALA A 575 -5.73 -29.83 11.09
C ALA A 575 -6.58 -30.20 12.32
N THR A 576 -6.13 -29.86 13.53
CA THR A 576 -6.89 -30.09 14.77
C THR A 576 -8.28 -29.43 14.75
N ILE A 577 -8.37 -28.17 14.29
CA ILE A 577 -9.64 -27.45 14.19
C ILE A 577 -10.61 -28.15 13.22
N LEU A 578 -10.09 -28.66 12.10
CA LEU A 578 -10.90 -29.32 11.07
C LEU A 578 -11.28 -30.75 11.45
N ASP A 579 -10.52 -31.43 12.29
CA ASP A 579 -10.85 -32.80 12.75
C ASP A 579 -11.71 -32.81 14.03
N GLY A 580 -11.61 -31.79 14.88
CA GLY A 580 -12.26 -31.72 16.20
C GLY A 580 -13.58 -30.95 16.27
N GLY A 581 -14.15 -30.54 15.15
CA GLY A 581 -15.43 -29.80 15.10
C GLY A 581 -16.50 -30.45 14.25
#